data_AF-A0A5J4PRR7-F1
#
_entry.id   AF-A0A5J4PRR7-F1
#
_cell.length_a   1.000
_cell.length_b   1.000
_cell.length_c   1.000
_cell.angle_alpha   90.00
_cell.angle_beta   90.00
_cell.angle_gamma   90.00
#
_symmetry.space_group_name_H-M   'P 1'
#
loop_
_entity.id
_entity.type
_entity.pdbx_description
1 polymer ?
#
loop_
_entity_poly.entity_id
_entity_poly.type
_entity_poly.pdbx_seq_one_letter_code
_entity_poly.pdbx_strand_id
1 'polypeptide(L)'
;FGTAWVYSFKATGTIVANCHKLSGSMFERRRLKPDEIVTEYTPLIDELLTGNPELHILFTVSPIRHTKEGMHGNRLSKAILLLAVDHLQERFPNKIHYFPTYEIMMDELRDYRFYADDMVHPSSLAVQYIWERFAQTCFSSEAKKLIKEWEDIAKALAHRSLREESEEYKRFLEQIVLKIKQLTEKYPNLEVNKELTICHTRLKK
;
A
#
# COMPACT_ATOMS: atom_id res chain seq x y z
N PHE A 1 -7.77 4.07 -3.34
CA PHE A 1 -8.02 5.14 -4.31
C PHE A 1 -6.95 6.23 -4.26
N GLY A 2 -6.58 6.80 -5.43
CA GLY A 2 -5.63 7.92 -5.53
C GLY A 2 -6.33 9.26 -5.79
N THR A 3 -7.05 9.36 -6.90
CA THR A 3 -7.74 10.57 -7.35
C THR A 3 -9.04 10.21 -8.07
N ALA A 4 -10.06 11.06 -7.95
CA ALA A 4 -11.29 11.01 -8.74
C ALA A 4 -11.15 11.68 -10.12
N TRP A 5 -9.97 12.18 -10.47
CA TRP A 5 -9.69 12.74 -11.80
C TRP A 5 -9.38 11.63 -12.80
N VAL A 6 -10.13 11.61 -13.90
CA VAL A 6 -9.98 10.66 -15.00
C VAL A 6 -9.83 11.39 -16.33
N TYR A 7 -9.38 10.66 -17.34
CA TYR A 7 -9.49 11.09 -18.73
C TYR A 7 -10.62 10.32 -19.39
N SER A 8 -11.49 11.03 -20.10
CA SER A 8 -12.52 10.44 -20.95
C SER A 8 -12.20 10.72 -22.42
N PHE A 9 -12.36 9.71 -23.26
CA PHE A 9 -12.22 9.86 -24.71
C PHE A 9 -13.43 10.61 -25.27
N LYS A 10 -13.23 11.81 -25.83
CA LYS A 10 -14.32 12.73 -26.21
C LYS A 10 -15.32 12.11 -27.17
N ALA A 11 -14.88 11.24 -28.08
CA ALA A 11 -15.75 10.65 -29.10
C ALA A 11 -16.77 9.65 -28.53
N THR A 12 -16.47 9.03 -27.38
CA THR A 12 -17.30 7.95 -26.81
C THR A 12 -17.73 8.21 -25.36
N GLY A 13 -17.12 9.18 -24.68
CA GLY A 13 -17.28 9.41 -23.25
C GLY A 13 -16.60 8.38 -22.35
N THR A 14 -16.00 7.32 -22.92
CA THR A 14 -15.39 6.23 -22.16
C THR A 14 -14.22 6.72 -21.31
N ILE A 15 -14.16 6.24 -20.07
CA ILE A 15 -13.01 6.47 -19.18
C ILE A 15 -11.85 5.63 -19.69
N VAL A 16 -10.69 6.24 -19.81
CA VAL A 16 -9.49 5.61 -20.35
C VAL A 16 -8.30 5.82 -19.42
N ALA A 17 -7.49 4.77 -19.29
CA ALA A 17 -6.18 4.81 -18.67
C ALA A 17 -5.14 4.44 -19.72
N ASN A 18 -4.05 5.20 -19.79
CA ASN A 18 -2.90 4.95 -20.68
C ASN A 18 -3.23 4.87 -22.19
N CYS A 19 -3.28 6.03 -22.85
CA CYS A 19 -3.66 6.19 -24.26
C CYS A 19 -2.45 6.29 -25.20
N HIS A 20 -1.60 5.25 -25.23
CA HIS A 20 -0.41 5.26 -26.08
C HIS A 20 -0.77 5.59 -27.55
N LYS A 21 -0.08 6.60 -28.11
CA LYS A 21 -0.11 7.01 -29.53
C LYS A 21 -1.35 7.80 -29.99
N LEU A 22 -2.18 8.31 -29.09
CA LEU A 22 -3.31 9.19 -29.42
C LEU A 22 -3.08 10.62 -28.90
N SER A 23 -3.46 11.63 -29.68
CA SER A 23 -3.32 13.04 -29.29
C SER A 23 -4.10 13.38 -28.02
N GLY A 24 -3.44 14.09 -27.10
CA GLY A 24 -4.04 14.59 -25.85
C GLY A 24 -5.31 15.43 -26.05
N SER A 25 -5.44 16.12 -27.20
CA SER A 25 -6.62 16.93 -27.54
C SER A 25 -7.92 16.13 -27.67
N MET A 26 -7.82 14.81 -27.88
CA MET A 26 -8.97 13.92 -28.02
C MET A 26 -9.53 13.45 -26.67
N PHE A 27 -8.85 13.81 -25.58
CA PHE A 27 -9.26 13.46 -24.24
C PHE A 27 -9.74 14.70 -23.50
N GLU A 28 -10.75 14.51 -22.69
CA GLU A 28 -11.19 15.48 -21.70
C GLU A 28 -10.79 14.95 -20.34
N ARG A 29 -10.15 15.81 -19.54
CA ARG A 29 -9.91 15.47 -18.16
C ARG A 29 -11.05 16.00 -17.32
N ARG A 30 -11.76 15.10 -16.65
CA ARG A 30 -12.88 15.44 -15.79
C ARG A 30 -12.76 14.71 -14.47
N ARG A 31 -13.59 15.12 -13.53
CA ARG A 31 -13.69 14.52 -12.21
C ARG A 31 -14.94 13.67 -12.15
N LEU A 32 -14.81 12.47 -11.59
CA LEU A 32 -15.94 11.59 -11.33
C LEU A 32 -16.85 12.18 -10.26
N LYS A 33 -18.13 11.82 -10.31
CA LYS A 33 -19.06 11.96 -9.19
C LYS A 33 -18.99 10.71 -8.29
N PRO A 34 -19.37 10.81 -7.00
CA PRO A 34 -19.44 9.64 -6.13
C PRO A 34 -20.28 8.51 -6.73
N ASP A 35 -21.46 8.83 -7.27
CA ASP A 35 -22.37 7.83 -7.85
C ASP A 35 -21.80 7.12 -9.08
N GLU A 36 -20.94 7.78 -9.87
CA GLU A 36 -20.25 7.11 -10.99
C GLU A 36 -19.32 6.00 -10.47
N ILE A 37 -18.61 6.25 -9.37
CA ILE A 37 -17.71 5.27 -8.75
C ILE A 37 -18.53 4.13 -8.14
N VAL A 38 -19.60 4.46 -7.40
CA VAL A 38 -20.47 3.45 -6.76
C VAL A 38 -21.11 2.55 -7.81
N THR A 39 -21.61 3.13 -8.91
CA THR A 39 -22.24 2.39 -10.02
C THR A 39 -21.26 1.43 -10.68
N GLU A 40 -20.01 1.86 -10.90
CA GLU A 40 -18.98 1.02 -11.51
C GLU A 40 -18.50 -0.10 -10.58
N TYR A 41 -18.32 0.20 -9.29
CA TYR A 41 -17.77 -0.76 -8.32
C TYR A 41 -18.77 -1.79 -7.84
N THR A 42 -20.06 -1.45 -7.80
CA THR A 42 -21.13 -2.34 -7.33
C THR A 42 -21.12 -3.71 -8.02
N PRO A 43 -21.22 -3.82 -9.37
CA PRO A 43 -21.28 -5.12 -10.02
C PRO A 43 -19.99 -5.93 -9.84
N LEU A 44 -18.83 -5.26 -9.81
CA LEU A 44 -17.55 -5.91 -9.51
C LEU A 44 -17.56 -6.54 -8.11
N ILE A 45 -18.04 -5.80 -7.11
CA ILE A 45 -18.10 -6.29 -5.73
C ILE A 45 -19.11 -7.43 -5.61
N ASP A 46 -20.27 -7.33 -6.25
CA ASP A 46 -21.27 -8.40 -6.32
C ASP A 46 -20.68 -9.69 -6.89
N GLU A 47 -19.94 -9.60 -8.00
CA GLU A 47 -19.27 -10.74 -8.63
C GLU A 47 -18.21 -11.38 -7.70
N LEU A 48 -17.37 -10.55 -7.08
CA LEU A 48 -16.35 -11.01 -6.13
C LEU A 48 -16.96 -11.73 -4.93
N LEU A 49 -18.04 -11.18 -4.37
CA LEU A 49 -18.75 -11.77 -3.22
C LEU A 49 -19.53 -13.03 -3.63
N THR A 50 -20.02 -13.11 -4.86
CA THR A 50 -20.63 -14.34 -5.39
C THR A 50 -19.59 -15.47 -5.48
N GLY A 51 -18.37 -15.16 -5.93
CA GLY A 51 -17.27 -16.11 -6.01
C GLY A 51 -16.65 -16.47 -4.66
N ASN A 52 -16.67 -15.55 -3.70
CA ASN A 52 -16.15 -15.76 -2.34
C ASN A 52 -16.98 -14.98 -1.31
N PRO A 53 -18.02 -15.59 -0.73
CA PRO A 53 -18.90 -14.92 0.23
C PRO A 53 -18.18 -14.43 1.50
N GLU A 54 -17.07 -15.04 1.88
CA GLU A 54 -16.28 -14.67 3.07
C GLU A 54 -15.29 -13.53 2.81
N LEU A 55 -15.21 -13.04 1.56
CA LEU A 55 -14.33 -11.93 1.21
C LEU A 55 -14.75 -10.65 1.95
N HIS A 56 -13.75 -9.95 2.48
CA HIS A 56 -13.87 -8.58 2.97
C HIS A 56 -12.98 -7.67 2.12
N ILE A 57 -13.48 -6.47 1.79
CA ILE A 57 -12.78 -5.50 0.95
C ILE A 57 -12.47 -4.27 1.81
N LEU A 58 -11.19 -3.90 1.86
CA LEU A 58 -10.71 -2.74 2.60
C LEU A 58 -10.29 -1.63 1.62
N PHE A 59 -11.01 -0.51 1.64
CA PHE A 59 -10.61 0.68 0.91
C PHE A 59 -9.68 1.56 1.75
N THR A 60 -8.81 2.28 1.06
CA THR A 60 -8.06 3.41 1.61
C THR A 60 -8.01 4.52 0.58
N VAL A 61 -8.08 5.78 1.03
CA VAL A 61 -7.79 6.94 0.19
C VAL A 61 -6.33 7.33 0.41
N SER A 62 -5.57 7.37 -0.66
CA SER A 62 -4.13 7.67 -0.61
C SER A 62 -3.91 9.07 -0.04
N PRO A 63 -2.92 9.26 0.85
CA PRO A 63 -2.56 10.57 1.39
C PRO A 63 -1.78 11.45 0.40
N ILE A 64 -1.35 10.90 -0.74
CA ILE A 64 -0.56 11.63 -1.74
C ILE A 64 -1.38 12.81 -2.29
N ARG A 65 -0.75 13.99 -2.35
CA ARG A 65 -1.36 15.23 -2.84
C ARG A 65 -1.31 15.31 -4.37
N HIS A 66 -2.45 15.15 -5.04
CA HIS A 66 -2.54 15.36 -6.49
C HIS A 66 -2.69 16.85 -6.82
N THR A 67 -1.56 17.53 -7.05
CA THR A 67 -1.49 18.99 -7.10
C THR A 67 -1.83 19.62 -8.47
N LYS A 68 -2.05 18.79 -9.50
CA LYS A 68 -2.28 19.26 -10.87
C LYS A 68 -3.50 20.19 -11.01
N GLU A 69 -4.49 20.05 -10.11
CA GLU A 69 -5.68 20.91 -10.00
C GLU A 69 -5.63 21.84 -8.78
N GLY A 70 -4.45 22.05 -8.22
CA GLY A 70 -4.24 22.77 -6.97
C GLY A 70 -4.71 21.99 -5.74
N MET A 71 -4.44 22.55 -4.55
CA MET A 71 -4.79 21.91 -3.28
C MET A 71 -6.31 21.78 -3.09
N HIS A 72 -7.08 22.77 -3.56
CA HIS A 72 -8.54 22.71 -3.51
C HIS A 72 -9.09 21.58 -4.39
N GLY A 73 -8.58 21.45 -5.63
CA GLY A 73 -8.95 20.35 -6.52
C GLY A 73 -8.57 18.98 -5.96
N ASN A 74 -7.42 18.87 -5.29
CA ASN A 74 -7.04 17.66 -4.56
C ASN A 74 -8.06 17.33 -3.46
N ARG A 75 -8.38 18.29 -2.57
CA ARG A 75 -9.34 18.07 -1.47
C ARG A 75 -10.71 17.62 -1.97
N LEU A 76 -11.24 18.28 -2.99
CA LEU A 76 -12.53 17.87 -3.55
C LEU A 76 -12.45 16.48 -4.20
N SER A 77 -11.33 16.15 -4.86
CA SER A 77 -11.09 14.81 -5.41
C SER A 77 -11.07 13.74 -4.32
N LYS A 78 -10.37 13.99 -3.20
CA LYS A 78 -10.36 13.08 -2.05
C LYS A 78 -11.76 12.96 -1.41
N ALA A 79 -12.48 14.06 -1.26
CA ALA A 79 -13.85 14.06 -0.72
C ALA A 79 -14.80 13.20 -1.55
N ILE A 80 -14.72 13.25 -2.89
CA ILE A 80 -15.52 12.37 -3.76
C ILE A 80 -15.19 10.90 -3.52
N LEU A 81 -13.90 10.56 -3.37
CA LEU A 81 -13.49 9.19 -3.08
C LEU A 81 -13.99 8.71 -1.72
N LEU A 82 -13.96 9.59 -0.71
CA LEU A 82 -14.48 9.28 0.63
C LEU A 82 -15.99 9.03 0.59
N LEU A 83 -16.76 9.92 -0.05
CA LEU A 83 -18.21 9.74 -0.23
C LEU A 83 -18.54 8.46 -0.99
N ALA A 84 -17.77 8.12 -2.03
CA ALA A 84 -17.97 6.88 -2.76
C ALA A 84 -17.71 5.64 -1.90
N VAL A 85 -16.66 5.65 -1.07
CA VAL A 85 -16.40 4.55 -0.13
C VAL A 85 -17.52 4.43 0.90
N ASP A 86 -17.98 5.56 1.45
CA ASP A 86 -19.07 5.61 2.42
C ASP A 86 -20.36 4.98 1.85
N HIS A 87 -20.79 5.40 0.66
CA HIS A 87 -21.93 4.80 -0.05
C HIS A 87 -21.74 3.29 -0.33
N LEU A 88 -20.52 2.86 -0.66
CA LEU A 88 -20.21 1.44 -0.85
C LEU A 88 -20.33 0.66 0.48
N GLN A 89 -19.90 1.24 1.61
CA GLN A 89 -20.06 0.62 2.92
C GLN A 89 -21.55 0.46 3.31
N GLU A 90 -22.37 1.48 3.04
CA GLU A 90 -23.82 1.40 3.25
C GLU A 90 -24.47 0.30 2.41
N ARG A 91 -24.05 0.18 1.14
CA ARG A 91 -24.59 -0.82 0.21
C ARG A 91 -24.18 -2.25 0.55
N PHE A 92 -22.96 -2.44 1.07
CA PHE A 92 -22.37 -3.75 1.35
C PHE A 92 -21.99 -3.86 2.85
N PRO A 93 -22.98 -3.85 3.75
CA PRO A 93 -22.74 -3.81 5.18
C PRO A 93 -21.92 -5.03 5.62
N ASN A 94 -20.95 -4.80 6.51
CA ASN A 94 -20.01 -5.80 7.04
C ASN A 94 -19.04 -6.43 6.02
N LYS A 95 -19.13 -6.10 4.72
CA LYS A 95 -18.22 -6.60 3.68
C LYS A 95 -17.19 -5.57 3.24
N ILE A 96 -17.57 -4.29 3.26
CA ILE A 96 -16.68 -3.20 2.90
C ILE A 96 -16.26 -2.42 4.14
N HIS A 97 -14.97 -2.14 4.20
CA HIS A 97 -14.31 -1.43 5.29
C HIS A 97 -13.48 -0.27 4.74
N TYR A 98 -13.18 0.70 5.59
CA TYR A 98 -12.32 1.82 5.27
C TYR A 98 -11.17 1.93 6.27
N PHE A 99 -9.93 2.05 5.77
CA PHE A 99 -8.76 2.37 6.57
C PHE A 99 -8.33 3.84 6.31
N PRO A 100 -8.27 4.69 7.35
CA PRO A 100 -8.20 6.15 7.22
C PRO A 100 -6.78 6.68 6.98
N THR A 101 -6.12 6.24 5.91
CA THR A 101 -4.74 6.67 5.63
C THR A 101 -4.66 8.16 5.29
N TYR A 102 -5.67 8.70 4.59
CA TYR A 102 -5.72 10.11 4.23
C TYR A 102 -5.83 10.98 5.49
N GLU A 103 -6.75 10.64 6.38
CA GLU A 103 -7.03 11.34 7.63
C GLU A 103 -5.84 11.22 8.59
N ILE A 104 -5.21 10.05 8.74
CA ILE A 104 -3.98 9.93 9.54
C ILE A 104 -2.93 10.94 9.05
N MET A 105 -2.74 11.04 7.73
CA MET A 105 -1.79 12.00 7.18
C MET A 105 -2.21 13.46 7.43
N MET A 106 -3.49 13.77 7.26
CA MET A 106 -3.99 15.15 7.37
C MET A 106 -4.17 15.62 8.83
N ASP A 107 -4.44 14.70 9.75
CA ASP A 107 -4.92 15.02 11.10
C ASP A 107 -3.96 14.59 12.21
N GLU A 108 -3.33 13.42 12.10
CA GLU A 108 -2.33 12.96 13.07
C GLU A 108 -0.92 13.45 12.69
N LEU A 109 -0.59 13.46 11.40
CA LEU A 109 0.74 13.78 10.85
C LEU A 109 0.80 15.17 10.20
N ARG A 110 0.29 16.19 10.89
CA ARG A 110 0.10 17.55 10.36
C ARG A 110 1.36 18.34 10.00
N ASP A 111 2.51 17.95 10.50
CA ASP A 111 3.77 18.68 10.35
C ASP A 111 4.44 18.41 8.99
N TYR A 112 5.10 19.42 8.41
CA TYR A 112 5.82 19.29 7.15
C TYR A 112 6.90 18.20 7.13
N ARG A 113 7.45 17.83 8.30
CA ARG A 113 8.39 16.70 8.45
C ARG A 113 7.85 15.36 7.96
N PHE A 114 6.53 15.24 7.85
CA PHE A 114 5.85 14.05 7.38
C PHE A 114 5.67 14.01 5.85
N TYR A 115 6.08 15.05 5.14
CA TYR A 115 6.17 15.05 3.69
C TYR A 115 7.60 14.86 3.23
N ALA A 116 7.76 14.18 2.10
CA ALA A 116 9.02 14.13 1.37
C ALA A 116 9.36 15.51 0.77
N ASP A 117 10.57 15.64 0.23
CA ASP A 117 11.10 16.92 -0.31
C ASP A 117 10.22 17.55 -1.38
N ASP A 118 9.46 16.74 -2.12
CA ASP A 118 8.53 17.22 -3.15
C ASP A 118 7.22 17.81 -2.59
N MET A 119 7.03 17.75 -1.26
CA MET A 119 5.85 18.23 -0.57
C MET A 119 4.56 17.61 -1.13
N VAL A 120 4.61 16.39 -1.66
CA VAL A 120 3.47 15.70 -2.25
C VAL A 120 3.34 14.31 -1.66
N HIS A 121 4.45 13.60 -1.59
CA HIS A 121 4.50 12.25 -1.05
C HIS A 121 4.72 12.29 0.47
N PRO A 122 4.21 11.27 1.20
CA PRO A 122 4.60 11.07 2.60
C PRO A 122 6.10 10.78 2.71
N SER A 123 6.74 11.29 3.76
CA SER A 123 8.12 10.92 4.10
C SER A 123 8.20 9.49 4.60
N SER A 124 9.40 8.90 4.64
CA SER A 124 9.61 7.54 5.16
C SER A 124 9.08 7.39 6.59
N LEU A 125 9.19 8.43 7.42
CA LEU A 125 8.63 8.45 8.78
C LEU A 125 7.11 8.34 8.77
N ALA A 126 6.44 9.08 7.88
CA ALA A 126 4.99 9.03 7.75
C ALA A 126 4.50 7.68 7.21
N VAL A 127 5.20 7.12 6.22
CA VAL A 127 4.93 5.77 5.68
C VAL A 127 5.04 4.72 6.78
N GLN A 128 6.10 4.78 7.59
CA GLN A 128 6.28 3.86 8.71
C GLN A 128 5.15 4.01 9.74
N TYR A 129 4.79 5.22 10.13
CA TYR A 129 3.72 5.46 11.08
C TYR A 129 2.38 4.90 10.60
N ILE A 130 2.02 5.17 9.34
CA ILE A 130 0.80 4.64 8.71
C ILE A 130 0.83 3.12 8.68
N TRP A 131 1.97 2.51 8.35
CA TRP A 131 2.15 1.06 8.36
C TRP A 131 1.94 0.46 9.74
N GLU A 132 2.46 1.09 10.79
CA GLU A 132 2.27 0.65 12.18
C GLU A 132 0.78 0.70 12.56
N ARG A 133 0.06 1.79 12.23
CA ARG A 133 -1.39 1.89 12.44
C ARG A 133 -2.17 0.84 11.66
N PHE A 134 -1.78 0.59 10.41
CA PHE A 134 -2.40 -0.42 9.57
C PHE A 134 -2.22 -1.82 10.14
N ALA A 135 -0.98 -2.19 10.48
CA ALA A 135 -0.66 -3.48 11.08
C ALA A 135 -1.40 -3.68 12.41
N GLN A 136 -1.44 -2.65 13.26
CA GLN A 136 -2.20 -2.68 14.53
C GLN A 136 -3.68 -3.00 14.33
N THR A 137 -4.29 -2.46 13.28
CA THR A 137 -5.73 -2.57 13.03
C THR A 137 -6.09 -3.82 12.23
N CYS A 138 -5.31 -4.16 11.21
CA CYS A 138 -5.70 -5.14 10.20
C CYS A 138 -5.07 -6.51 10.39
N PHE A 139 -3.98 -6.62 11.17
CA PHE A 139 -3.27 -7.89 11.33
C PHE A 139 -3.61 -8.61 12.63
N SER A 140 -3.69 -9.94 12.53
CA SER A 140 -3.80 -10.81 13.68
C SER A 140 -2.55 -10.71 14.58
N SER A 141 -2.66 -11.15 15.83
CA SER A 141 -1.52 -11.27 16.75
C SER A 141 -0.41 -12.15 16.17
N GLU A 142 -0.78 -13.25 15.50
CA GLU A 142 0.14 -14.17 14.84
C GLU A 142 0.92 -13.46 13.72
N ALA A 143 0.22 -12.72 12.85
CA ALA A 143 0.84 -11.99 11.75
C ALA A 143 1.76 -10.87 12.25
N LYS A 144 1.36 -10.14 13.30
CA LYS A 144 2.21 -9.12 13.96
C LYS A 144 3.49 -9.74 14.52
N LYS A 145 3.40 -10.93 15.13
CA LYS A 145 4.54 -11.67 15.66
C LYS A 145 5.50 -12.08 14.54
N LEU A 146 4.97 -12.63 13.44
CA LEU A 146 5.74 -12.96 12.25
C LEU A 146 6.46 -11.74 11.67
N ILE A 147 5.77 -10.62 11.49
CA ILE A 147 6.36 -9.39 10.93
C ILE A 147 7.53 -8.92 11.80
N LYS A 148 7.38 -8.94 13.13
CA LYS A 148 8.45 -8.55 14.05
C LYS A 148 9.67 -9.48 13.94
N GLU A 149 9.46 -10.79 13.92
CA GLU A 149 10.55 -11.76 13.76
C GLU A 149 11.26 -11.58 12.40
N TRP A 150 10.51 -11.25 11.35
CA TRP A 150 11.06 -10.96 10.02
C TRP A 150 11.83 -9.64 9.97
N GLU A 151 11.35 -8.59 10.64
CA GLU A 151 12.04 -7.30 10.72
C GLU A 151 13.42 -7.43 11.37
N ASP A 152 13.57 -8.29 12.37
CA ASP A 152 14.87 -8.56 13.00
C ASP A 152 15.84 -9.23 12.02
N ILE A 153 15.34 -10.17 11.19
CA ILE A 153 16.12 -10.80 10.12
C ILE A 153 16.51 -9.76 9.05
N ALA A 154 15.56 -8.94 8.61
CA ALA A 154 15.80 -7.92 7.59
C ALA A 154 16.83 -6.88 8.06
N LYS A 155 16.74 -6.41 9.32
CA LYS A 155 17.72 -5.51 9.93
C LYS A 155 19.11 -6.16 10.03
N ALA A 156 19.17 -7.43 10.43
CA ALA A 156 20.43 -8.17 10.50
C ALA A 156 21.09 -8.32 9.12
N LEU A 157 20.30 -8.59 8.07
CA LEU A 157 20.79 -8.68 6.68
C LEU A 157 21.24 -7.33 6.10
N ALA A 158 20.62 -6.23 6.52
CA ALA A 158 21.00 -4.88 6.12
C ALA A 158 22.28 -4.39 6.81
N HIS A 159 22.70 -5.01 7.92
CA HIS A 159 23.93 -4.66 8.60
C HIS A 159 25.15 -4.95 7.71
N ARG A 160 26.00 -3.93 7.53
CA ARG A 160 27.24 -4.02 6.75
C ARG A 160 28.42 -4.11 7.71
N SER A 161 29.05 -5.29 7.78
CA SER A 161 30.24 -5.51 8.61
C SER A 161 31.48 -4.84 8.01
N LEU A 162 32.33 -4.26 8.85
CA LEU A 162 33.63 -3.72 8.45
C LEU A 162 34.71 -4.81 8.28
N ARG A 163 34.45 -6.02 8.78
CA ARG A 163 35.34 -7.19 8.71
C ARG A 163 34.55 -8.39 8.17
N GLU A 164 34.31 -8.39 6.87
CA GLU A 164 33.48 -9.42 6.21
C GLU A 164 34.14 -10.81 6.19
N GLU A 165 35.45 -10.91 6.41
CA GLU A 165 36.19 -12.19 6.42
C GLU A 165 36.33 -12.81 7.83
N SER A 166 35.84 -12.13 8.87
CA SER A 166 36.04 -12.59 10.25
C SER A 166 35.13 -13.77 10.62
N GLU A 167 35.63 -14.64 11.50
CA GLU A 167 34.85 -15.79 12.00
C GLU A 167 33.60 -15.35 12.76
N GLU A 168 33.63 -14.19 13.42
CA GLU A 168 32.47 -13.60 14.08
C GLU A 168 31.37 -13.23 13.07
N TYR A 169 31.75 -12.68 11.91
CA TYR A 169 30.79 -12.34 10.87
C TYR A 169 30.19 -13.58 10.21
N LYS A 170 30.99 -14.63 9.98
CA LYS A 170 30.48 -15.92 9.49
C LYS A 170 29.46 -16.52 10.46
N ARG A 171 29.78 -16.56 11.76
CA ARG A 171 28.84 -17.03 12.81
C ARG A 171 27.56 -16.19 12.85
N PHE A 172 27.67 -14.88 12.67
CA PHE A 172 26.51 -13.99 12.58
C PHE A 172 25.61 -14.34 11.38
N LEU A 173 26.18 -14.58 10.20
CA LEU A 173 25.41 -15.01 9.02
C LEU A 173 24.77 -16.39 9.21
N GLU A 174 25.46 -17.34 9.84
CA GLU A 174 24.90 -18.66 10.18
C GLU A 174 23.71 -18.55 11.13
N GLN A 175 23.78 -17.65 12.12
CA GLN A 175 22.65 -17.36 13.01
C GLN A 175 21.44 -16.79 12.25
N ILE A 176 21.66 -15.94 11.25
CA ILE A 176 20.58 -15.45 10.38
C ILE A 176 19.94 -16.60 9.60
N VAL A 177 20.75 -17.48 8.99
CA VAL A 177 20.25 -18.64 8.26
C VAL A 177 19.43 -19.56 9.17
N LEU A 178 19.90 -19.80 10.40
CA LEU A 178 19.18 -20.60 11.38
C LEU A 178 17.82 -19.99 11.74
N LYS A 179 17.77 -18.67 11.98
CA LYS A 179 16.51 -17.95 12.25
C LYS A 179 15.54 -18.04 11.08
N ILE A 180 16.02 -17.87 9.85
CA ILE A 180 15.19 -18.01 8.64
C ILE A 180 14.60 -19.42 8.58
N LYS A 181 15.41 -20.47 8.78
CA LYS A 181 14.93 -21.87 8.76
C LYS A 181 13.86 -22.13 9.82
N GLN A 182 14.09 -21.71 11.07
CA GLN A 182 13.11 -21.83 12.16
C GLN A 182 11.79 -21.13 11.82
N LEU A 183 11.87 -19.96 11.18
CA LEU A 183 10.68 -19.22 10.76
C LEU A 183 9.94 -19.93 9.64
N THR A 184 10.64 -20.51 8.66
CA THR A 184 10.05 -21.29 7.57
C THR A 184 9.43 -22.60 8.08
N GLU A 185 9.99 -23.23 9.11
CA GLU A 185 9.36 -24.38 9.77
C GLU A 185 8.01 -24.00 10.41
N LYS A 186 7.94 -22.81 11.03
CA LYS A 186 6.70 -22.30 11.61
C LYS A 186 5.70 -21.83 10.56
N TYR A 187 6.17 -21.29 9.44
CA TYR A 187 5.35 -20.76 8.35
C TYR A 187 5.83 -21.29 6.99
N PRO A 188 5.38 -22.49 6.57
CA PRO A 188 5.89 -23.18 5.38
C PRO A 188 5.70 -22.42 4.06
N ASN A 189 4.77 -21.46 4.01
CA ASN A 189 4.46 -20.68 2.81
C ASN A 189 5.33 -19.42 2.64
N LEU A 190 6.29 -19.17 3.55
CA LEU A 190 7.22 -18.05 3.41
C LEU A 190 8.26 -18.33 2.32
N GLU A 191 8.31 -17.45 1.32
CA GLU A 191 9.37 -17.47 0.31
C GLU A 191 10.62 -16.75 0.85
N VAL A 192 11.70 -17.51 1.09
CA VAL A 192 12.93 -17.00 1.73
C VAL A 192 14.20 -17.21 0.91
N ASN A 193 14.06 -17.68 -0.34
CA ASN A 193 15.17 -18.09 -1.19
C ASN A 193 16.14 -16.93 -1.46
N LYS A 194 15.62 -15.71 -1.60
CA LYS A 194 16.41 -14.51 -1.82
C LYS A 194 17.32 -14.21 -0.64
N GLU A 195 16.78 -14.23 0.57
CA GLU A 195 17.50 -13.96 1.82
C GLU A 195 18.56 -15.02 2.10
N LEU A 196 18.22 -16.30 1.91
CA LEU A 196 19.17 -17.41 2.03
C LEU A 196 20.31 -17.29 1.01
N THR A 197 20.01 -16.90 -0.24
CA THR A 197 21.03 -16.67 -1.27
C THR A 197 21.97 -15.55 -0.90
N ILE A 198 21.46 -14.46 -0.31
CA ILE A 198 22.29 -13.36 0.21
C ILE A 198 23.25 -13.87 1.29
N CYS A 199 22.76 -14.61 2.28
CA CYS A 199 23.59 -15.20 3.33
C CYS A 199 24.68 -16.12 2.75
N HIS A 200 24.29 -17.08 1.90
CA HIS A 200 25.23 -18.03 1.31
C HIS A 200 26.29 -17.35 0.43
N THR A 201 25.92 -16.30 -0.30
CA THR A 201 26.87 -15.54 -1.11
C THR A 201 27.88 -14.82 -0.23
N ARG A 202 27.44 -14.23 0.89
CA ARG A 202 28.32 -13.54 1.85
C ARG A 202 29.21 -14.51 2.64
N LEU A 203 28.74 -15.74 2.90
CA LEU A 203 29.52 -16.79 3.57
C LEU A 203 30.61 -17.42 2.69
N LYS A 204 30.45 -17.35 1.36
CA LYS A 204 31.42 -17.88 0.39
C LYS A 204 32.52 -16.89 0.00
N LYS A 205 32.38 -15.62 0.40
CA LYS A 205 33.44 -14.62 0.29
C LYS A 205 34.42 -14.83 1.44
#